data_AF-A0A1G9GJP3-F1
#
_entry.id   AF-A0A1G9GJP3-F1
#
_cell.length_a   1.000
_cell.length_b   1.000
_cell.length_c   1.000
_cell.angle_alpha   90.00
_cell.angle_beta   90.00
_cell.angle_gamma   90.00
#
_symmetry.space_group_name_H-M   'P 1'
#
loop_
_entity.id
_entity.type
_entity.pdbx_description
1 polymer ?
#
loop_
_entity_poly.entity_id
_entity_poly.type
_entity_poly.pdbx_seq_one_letter_code
_entity_poly.pdbx_strand_id
1 'polypeptide(L)'
;MRKLAAAAALALTAVLVASCRPEAACPAIGQAPVVSFTVAREYAPSVRAIHLRACQDGHCKEADLALVPGSTSVDQGCEPGPYGGDGVCSATSSPDGTLTGMLMMETLTASRIEVTATGTGTAGNPLPARTAAFTPRAAQPFGEQCGTFITASVLLDAAGLRQAP
;
A
#
# COMPACT_ATOMS: atom_id res chain seq x y z
N MET A 1 61.54 -2.60 29.48
CA MET A 1 60.81 -1.57 28.69
C MET A 1 60.37 -2.03 27.29
N ARG A 2 61.05 -2.99 26.62
CA ARG A 2 60.62 -3.48 25.28
C ARG A 2 59.36 -4.34 25.22
N LYS A 3 58.93 -4.98 26.33
CA LYS A 3 57.76 -5.87 26.36
C LYS A 3 56.41 -5.14 26.50
N LEU A 4 56.43 -3.89 26.97
CA LEU A 4 55.23 -3.06 27.15
C LEU A 4 54.80 -2.36 25.85
N ALA A 5 55.74 -2.15 24.93
CA ALA A 5 55.45 -1.53 23.63
C ALA A 5 54.71 -2.49 22.67
N ALA A 6 54.94 -3.80 22.79
CA ALA A 6 54.28 -4.80 21.92
C ALA A 6 52.80 -5.01 22.27
N ALA A 7 52.42 -4.90 23.54
CA ALA A 7 51.04 -5.06 23.98
C ALA A 7 50.16 -3.85 23.60
N ALA A 8 50.74 -2.65 23.56
CA ALA A 8 50.02 -1.44 23.15
C ALA A 8 49.69 -1.42 21.64
N ALA A 9 50.50 -2.06 20.80
CA ALA A 9 50.25 -2.15 19.36
C ALA A 9 49.10 -3.11 18.99
N LEU A 10 48.90 -4.18 19.76
CA LEU A 10 47.82 -5.16 19.54
C LEU A 10 46.45 -4.69 20.06
N ALA A 11 46.41 -3.80 21.06
CA ALA A 11 45.18 -3.24 21.58
C ALA A 11 44.58 -2.14 20.68
N LEU A 12 45.41 -1.43 19.90
CA LEU A 12 44.93 -0.36 19.02
C LEU A 12 44.23 -0.86 17.74
N THR A 13 44.52 -2.08 17.29
CA THR A 13 43.90 -2.65 16.08
C THR A 13 42.50 -3.22 16.29
N ALA A 14 42.09 -3.48 17.54
CA ALA A 14 40.78 -4.07 17.84
C ALA A 14 39.63 -3.05 17.97
N VAL A 15 39.95 -1.77 18.18
CA VAL A 15 38.92 -0.72 18.44
C VAL A 15 38.39 -0.08 17.15
N LEU A 16 39.06 -0.29 16.00
CA LEU A 16 38.67 0.31 14.72
C LEU A 16 37.65 -0.52 13.90
N VAL A 17 37.18 -1.66 14.42
CA VAL A 17 36.18 -2.51 13.73
C VAL A 17 34.75 -2.26 14.21
N ALA A 18 34.53 -1.26 15.08
CA ALA A 18 33.20 -0.64 15.22
C ALA A 18 32.93 0.28 14.02
N SER A 19 33.09 -0.26 12.82
CA SER A 19 32.77 0.41 11.56
C SER A 19 31.29 0.74 11.58
N CYS A 20 30.97 2.02 11.42
CA CYS A 20 29.66 2.57 11.07
C CYS A 20 28.82 1.53 10.34
N ARG A 21 27.95 0.82 11.07
CA ARG A 21 26.81 0.21 10.42
C ARG A 21 25.89 1.40 10.13
N PRO A 22 25.54 1.68 8.87
CA PRO A 22 24.47 2.63 8.61
C PRO A 22 23.25 2.08 9.36
N GLU A 23 22.85 2.77 10.42
CA GLU A 23 21.57 2.55 11.04
C GLU A 23 20.56 2.76 9.91
N ALA A 24 19.78 1.72 9.61
CA ALA A 24 18.91 1.78 8.45
C ALA A 24 17.96 2.96 8.64
N ALA A 25 18.06 3.95 7.75
CA ALA A 25 17.24 5.13 7.78
C ALA A 25 15.84 4.76 7.28
N CYS A 26 15.04 4.18 8.16
CA CYS A 26 13.66 3.85 7.88
C CYS A 26 12.85 5.13 7.76
N PRO A 27 12.11 5.34 6.65
CA PRO A 27 11.25 6.50 6.52
C PRO A 27 10.26 6.59 7.68
N ALA A 28 10.08 7.78 8.24
CA ALA A 28 9.06 8.05 9.27
C ALA A 28 7.65 8.14 8.63
N ILE A 29 7.23 7.07 7.97
CA ILE A 29 5.95 6.95 7.27
C ILE A 29 5.05 6.01 8.09
N GLY A 30 3.91 6.53 8.54
CA GLY A 30 2.85 5.72 9.14
C GLY A 30 1.93 5.16 8.07
N GLN A 31 1.62 3.87 8.13
CA GLN A 31 0.58 3.28 7.31
C GLN A 31 -0.78 3.41 7.99
N ALA A 32 -1.77 3.94 7.27
CA ALA A 32 -3.15 3.92 7.72
C ALA A 32 -3.74 2.50 7.54
N PRO A 33 -4.44 1.94 8.54
CA PRO A 33 -5.08 0.64 8.43
C PRO A 33 -6.36 0.76 7.58
N VAL A 34 -6.23 0.57 6.27
CA VAL A 34 -7.34 0.75 5.32
C VAL A 34 -7.59 -0.48 4.47
N VAL A 35 -8.86 -0.75 4.17
CA VAL A 35 -9.25 -1.62 3.07
C VAL A 35 -9.55 -0.73 1.86
N SER A 36 -8.68 -0.76 0.86
CA SER A 36 -8.90 -0.07 -0.40
C SER A 36 -9.92 -0.81 -1.24
N PHE A 37 -10.85 -0.08 -1.84
CA PHE A 37 -11.90 -0.62 -2.68
C PHE A 37 -11.86 0.04 -4.05
N THR A 38 -11.87 -0.77 -5.10
CA THR A 38 -11.89 -0.30 -6.48
C THR A 38 -13.08 -0.93 -7.21
N VAL A 39 -13.81 -0.13 -7.97
CA VAL A 39 -14.75 -0.59 -8.98
C VAL A 39 -14.03 -0.57 -10.32
N ALA A 40 -14.00 -1.71 -11.01
CA ALA A 40 -13.38 -1.81 -12.32
C ALA A 40 -14.03 -0.86 -13.34
N ARG A 41 -13.25 -0.38 -14.31
CA ARG A 41 -13.66 0.63 -15.30
C ARG A 41 -14.96 0.25 -16.01
N GLU A 42 -15.06 -0.99 -16.44
CA GLU A 42 -16.21 -1.55 -17.16
C GLU A 42 -17.46 -1.66 -16.29
N TYR A 43 -17.30 -1.69 -14.96
CA TYR A 43 -18.40 -1.84 -14.01
C TYR A 43 -18.80 -0.52 -13.35
N ALA A 44 -17.90 0.46 -13.31
CA ALA A 44 -18.11 1.79 -12.70
C ALA A 44 -19.41 2.49 -13.16
N PRO A 45 -19.80 2.51 -14.45
CA PRO A 45 -21.04 3.15 -14.88
C PRO A 45 -22.33 2.53 -14.30
N SER A 46 -22.24 1.29 -13.80
CA SER A 46 -23.37 0.57 -13.22
C SER A 46 -23.53 0.84 -11.73
N VAL A 47 -22.54 1.43 -11.07
CA VAL A 47 -22.49 1.59 -9.61
C VAL A 47 -22.83 3.02 -9.21
N ARG A 48 -23.77 3.17 -8.26
CA ARG A 48 -24.13 4.47 -7.68
C ARG A 48 -23.58 4.64 -6.26
N ALA A 49 -23.74 3.61 -5.44
CA ALA A 49 -23.29 3.62 -4.05
C ALA A 49 -22.86 2.22 -3.63
N ILE A 50 -21.86 2.15 -2.75
CA ILE A 50 -21.33 0.91 -2.18
C ILE A 50 -21.30 1.04 -0.67
N HIS A 51 -21.79 0.00 0.00
CA HIS A 51 -21.56 -0.25 1.40
C HIS A 51 -20.55 -1.39 1.52
N LEU A 52 -19.48 -1.15 2.29
CA LEU A 52 -18.43 -2.14 2.50
C LEU A 52 -18.37 -2.53 3.96
N ARG A 53 -18.40 -3.84 4.22
CA ARG A 53 -18.14 -4.44 5.53
C ARG A 53 -16.89 -5.28 5.45
N ALA A 54 -15.95 -5.09 6.37
CA ALA A 54 -14.74 -5.88 6.49
C ALA A 54 -14.59 -6.41 7.92
N CYS A 55 -14.35 -7.70 8.06
CA CYS A 55 -14.18 -8.40 9.33
C CYS A 55 -12.81 -9.08 9.37
N GLN A 56 -12.02 -8.77 10.39
CA GLN A 56 -10.72 -9.37 10.65
C GLN A 56 -10.59 -9.68 12.15
N ASP A 57 -10.10 -10.87 12.47
CA ASP A 57 -9.81 -11.28 13.86
C ASP A 57 -11.01 -11.10 14.83
N GLY A 58 -12.25 -11.29 14.34
CA GLY A 58 -13.48 -11.15 15.12
C GLY A 58 -14.00 -9.71 15.25
N HIS A 59 -13.29 -8.72 14.72
CA HIS A 59 -13.69 -7.31 14.68
C HIS A 59 -14.17 -6.92 13.29
N CYS A 60 -15.32 -6.27 13.19
CA CYS A 60 -15.87 -5.79 11.93
C CYS A 60 -15.97 -4.26 11.91
N LYS A 61 -15.63 -3.68 10.77
CA LYS A 61 -16.01 -2.30 10.42
C LYS A 61 -16.83 -2.29 9.14
N GLU A 62 -17.73 -1.32 9.06
CA GLU A 62 -18.52 -1.10 7.86
C GLU A 62 -18.85 0.36 7.68
N ALA A 63 -19.00 0.78 6.42
CA ALA A 63 -19.39 2.14 6.06
C ALA A 63 -19.90 2.19 4.61
N ASP A 64 -20.71 3.20 4.32
CA ASP A 64 -20.94 3.64 2.95
C ASP A 64 -19.69 4.35 2.43
N LEU A 65 -19.18 3.90 1.28
CA LEU A 65 -17.94 4.43 0.72
C LEU A 65 -18.21 5.72 -0.04
N ALA A 66 -17.42 6.75 0.25
CA ALA A 66 -17.27 7.91 -0.63
C ALA A 66 -16.42 7.49 -1.84
N LEU A 67 -17.09 7.16 -2.96
CA LEU A 67 -16.44 6.78 -4.20
C LEU A 67 -15.99 8.02 -4.98
N VAL A 68 -14.73 8.03 -5.39
CA VAL A 68 -14.14 9.08 -6.24
C VAL A 68 -13.55 8.48 -7.51
N PRO A 69 -13.49 9.24 -8.62
CA PRO A 69 -12.83 8.76 -9.83
C PRO A 69 -11.37 8.35 -9.59
N GLY A 70 -10.98 7.19 -10.09
CA GLY A 70 -9.59 6.76 -10.10
C GLY A 70 -8.77 7.50 -11.16
N SER A 71 -7.45 7.39 -11.06
CA SER A 71 -6.52 8.01 -12.00
C SER A 71 -5.26 7.19 -12.16
N THR A 72 -4.66 7.28 -13.34
CA THR A 72 -3.32 6.76 -13.63
C THR A 72 -2.36 7.93 -13.86
N SER A 73 -1.10 7.74 -13.48
CA SER A 73 -0.02 8.65 -13.85
C SER A 73 0.37 8.43 -15.32
N VAL A 74 0.51 9.51 -16.06
CA VAL A 74 0.99 9.54 -17.45
C VAL A 74 2.32 10.28 -17.46
N ASP A 75 3.39 9.54 -17.73
CA ASP A 75 4.73 10.09 -17.89
C ASP A 75 4.77 11.12 -19.03
N GLN A 76 5.34 12.29 -18.77
CA GLN A 76 5.55 13.36 -19.75
C GLN A 76 7.01 13.42 -20.22
N GLY A 77 7.84 12.48 -19.78
CA GLY A 77 9.25 12.41 -20.07
C GLY A 77 10.08 13.33 -19.17
N CYS A 78 11.38 13.29 -19.42
CA CYS A 78 12.37 14.08 -18.71
C CYS A 78 13.05 15.05 -19.67
N GLU A 79 13.32 16.27 -19.21
CA GLU A 79 14.16 17.21 -19.95
C GLU A 79 15.62 16.71 -19.97
N PRO A 80 16.45 17.07 -20.96
CA PRO A 80 17.87 16.74 -20.93
C PRO A 80 18.60 17.46 -19.79
N GLY A 81 19.36 16.71 -19.00
CA GLY A 81 20.22 17.22 -17.94
C GLY A 81 21.49 17.89 -18.47
N PRO A 82 22.06 18.86 -17.73
CA PRO A 82 23.19 19.69 -18.19
C PRO A 82 24.50 18.93 -18.45
N TYR A 83 24.61 17.67 -18.01
CA TYR A 83 25.83 16.87 -18.14
C TYR A 83 25.64 15.55 -18.90
N GLY A 84 24.56 15.42 -19.68
CA GLY A 84 24.24 14.18 -20.39
C GLY A 84 23.60 13.16 -19.45
N GLY A 85 22.28 13.22 -19.36
CA GLY A 85 21.43 12.37 -18.52
C GLY A 85 20.02 12.96 -18.48
N ASP A 86 19.10 12.34 -17.75
CA ASP A 86 17.78 12.92 -17.52
C ASP A 86 17.85 14.03 -16.47
N GLY A 87 17.19 15.14 -16.79
CA GLY A 87 16.97 16.30 -15.93
C GLY A 87 15.64 16.15 -15.17
N VAL A 88 14.84 17.22 -15.13
CA VAL A 88 13.54 17.18 -14.44
C VAL A 88 12.56 16.31 -15.23
N CYS A 89 12.00 15.31 -14.55
CA CYS A 89 10.93 14.46 -15.08
C CYS A 89 9.57 14.98 -14.65
N SER A 90 8.60 14.93 -15.55
CA SER A 90 7.22 15.36 -15.29
C SER A 90 6.24 14.22 -15.51
N ALA A 91 5.16 14.21 -14.73
CA ALA A 91 4.03 13.30 -14.94
C ALA A 91 2.71 14.05 -14.68
N THR A 92 1.65 13.65 -15.36
CA THR A 92 0.30 14.17 -15.13
C THR A 92 -0.65 13.07 -14.67
N SER A 93 -1.72 13.42 -13.96
CA SER A 93 -2.78 12.50 -13.57
C SER A 93 -3.89 12.50 -14.62
N SER A 94 -4.29 11.32 -15.08
CA SER A 94 -5.37 11.14 -16.05
C SER A 94 -6.43 10.16 -15.51
N PRO A 95 -7.73 10.45 -15.66
CA PRO A 95 -8.77 9.53 -15.21
C PRO A 95 -8.64 8.15 -15.85
N ASP A 96 -8.67 7.10 -15.04
CA ASP A 96 -8.55 5.72 -15.51
C ASP A 96 -9.91 5.02 -15.64
N GLY A 97 -11.01 5.75 -15.44
CA GLY A 97 -12.38 5.28 -15.54
C GLY A 97 -12.83 4.36 -14.40
N THR A 98 -11.97 4.07 -13.42
CA THR A 98 -12.37 3.33 -12.21
C THR A 98 -13.05 4.25 -11.20
N LEU A 99 -13.70 3.65 -10.20
CA LEU A 99 -14.07 4.35 -8.97
C LEU A 99 -13.26 3.76 -7.82
N THR A 100 -12.81 4.60 -6.91
CA THR A 100 -12.00 4.19 -5.76
C THR A 100 -12.60 4.72 -4.46
N GLY A 101 -12.46 3.97 -3.38
CA GLY A 101 -12.91 4.32 -2.04
C GLY A 101 -12.10 3.58 -1.00
N MET A 102 -12.27 3.94 0.26
CA MET A 102 -11.52 3.35 1.37
C MET A 102 -12.42 3.15 2.58
N LEU A 103 -12.29 1.98 3.21
CA LEU A 103 -12.82 1.73 4.54
C LEU A 103 -11.68 1.83 5.55
N MET A 104 -11.80 2.78 6.47
CA MET A 104 -10.87 2.90 7.59
C MET A 104 -11.16 1.79 8.61
N MET A 105 -10.16 0.98 8.91
CA MET A 105 -10.19 -0.02 9.97
C MET A 105 -9.60 0.56 11.26
N GLU A 106 -9.84 -0.10 12.39
CA GLU A 106 -9.14 0.23 13.64
C GLU A 106 -7.71 -0.33 13.62
N THR A 107 -7.57 -1.57 13.16
CA THR A 107 -6.29 -2.24 12.93
C THR A 107 -6.37 -3.05 11.64
N LEU A 108 -5.22 -3.31 11.03
CA LEU A 108 -5.10 -4.17 9.86
C LEU A 108 -3.88 -5.08 10.04
N THR A 109 -4.10 -6.40 10.03
CA THR A 109 -3.08 -7.42 10.28
C THR A 109 -2.87 -8.29 9.05
N ALA A 110 -1.84 -9.15 9.09
CA ALA A 110 -1.61 -10.19 8.07
C ALA A 110 -2.57 -11.40 8.21
N SER A 111 -3.51 -11.38 9.16
CA SER A 111 -4.52 -12.43 9.30
C SER A 111 -5.56 -12.33 8.18
N ARG A 112 -6.25 -13.45 7.92
CA ARG A 112 -7.33 -13.49 6.94
C ARG A 112 -8.40 -12.44 7.25
N ILE A 113 -8.83 -11.71 6.22
CA ILE A 113 -9.93 -10.75 6.28
C ILE A 113 -11.07 -11.24 5.38
N GLU A 114 -12.30 -11.03 5.82
CA GLU A 114 -13.51 -11.23 5.03
C GLU A 114 -14.14 -9.88 4.72
N VAL A 115 -14.37 -9.61 3.44
CA VAL A 115 -14.92 -8.35 2.94
C VAL A 115 -16.19 -8.64 2.18
N THR A 116 -17.27 -7.94 2.52
CA THR A 116 -18.55 -8.00 1.82
C THR A 116 -18.90 -6.62 1.28
N ALA A 117 -19.20 -6.56 -0.01
CA ALA A 117 -19.69 -5.37 -0.69
C ALA A 117 -21.17 -5.55 -1.05
N THR A 118 -21.98 -4.57 -0.68
CA THR A 118 -23.36 -4.40 -1.16
C THR A 118 -23.50 -3.01 -1.76
N GLY A 119 -24.58 -2.72 -2.45
CA GLY A 119 -24.75 -1.40 -3.03
C GLY A 119 -26.01 -1.23 -3.84
N THR A 120 -26.09 -0.07 -4.50
CA THR A 120 -27.16 0.23 -5.46
C THR A 120 -26.56 0.63 -6.79
N GLY A 121 -27.22 0.19 -7.86
CA GLY A 121 -26.85 0.56 -9.21
C GLY A 121 -27.39 1.93 -9.60
N THR A 122 -26.91 2.46 -10.72
CA THR A 122 -27.37 3.75 -11.28
C THR A 122 -28.84 3.72 -11.69
N ALA A 123 -29.37 2.56 -12.07
CA ALA A 123 -30.80 2.33 -12.32
C ALA A 123 -31.67 2.25 -11.03
N GLY A 124 -31.07 2.36 -9.84
CA GLY A 124 -31.76 2.31 -8.55
C GLY A 124 -31.95 0.92 -7.95
N ASN A 125 -31.73 -0.15 -8.73
CA ASN A 125 -31.83 -1.53 -8.26
C ASN A 125 -30.68 -1.90 -7.31
N PRO A 126 -30.89 -2.81 -6.35
CA PRO A 126 -29.81 -3.32 -5.50
C PRO A 126 -28.80 -4.11 -6.34
N LEU A 127 -27.51 -3.90 -6.04
CA LEU A 127 -26.45 -4.75 -6.56
C LEU A 127 -26.42 -6.07 -5.77
N PRO A 128 -26.08 -7.21 -6.39
CA PRO A 128 -25.89 -8.46 -5.66
C PRO A 128 -24.81 -8.30 -4.59
N ALA A 129 -25.05 -8.83 -3.40
CA ALA A 129 -24.03 -8.90 -2.35
C ALA A 129 -22.87 -9.78 -2.83
N ARG A 130 -21.64 -9.26 -2.71
CA ARG A 130 -20.41 -9.98 -3.11
C ARG A 130 -19.47 -10.05 -1.92
N THR A 131 -18.93 -11.24 -1.67
CA THR A 131 -18.01 -11.48 -0.56
C THR A 131 -16.69 -12.04 -1.08
N ALA A 132 -15.58 -11.59 -0.50
CA ALA A 132 -14.25 -12.10 -0.73
C ALA A 132 -13.55 -12.33 0.61
N ALA A 133 -12.85 -13.45 0.75
CA ALA A 133 -12.05 -13.74 1.93
C ALA A 133 -10.62 -14.05 1.51
N PHE A 134 -9.66 -13.25 1.98
CA PHE A 134 -8.27 -13.29 1.52
C PHE A 134 -7.30 -12.92 2.63
N THR A 135 -6.02 -13.14 2.39
CA THR A 135 -4.93 -12.72 3.29
C THR A 135 -4.36 -11.39 2.79
N PRO A 136 -4.39 -10.32 3.60
CA PRO A 136 -3.73 -9.06 3.25
C PRO A 136 -2.25 -9.27 2.89
N ARG A 137 -1.74 -8.48 1.96
CA ARG A 137 -0.35 -8.59 1.52
C ARG A 137 0.56 -7.91 2.52
N ALA A 138 1.59 -8.62 2.96
CA ALA A 138 2.68 -8.10 3.78
C ALA A 138 3.91 -7.84 2.91
N ALA A 139 4.48 -6.65 2.98
CA ALA A 139 5.69 -6.29 2.25
C ALA A 139 6.59 -5.36 3.07
N GLN A 140 7.90 -5.39 2.81
CA GLN A 140 8.89 -4.50 3.43
C GLN A 140 9.51 -3.59 2.37
N PRO A 141 8.78 -2.56 1.88
CA PRO A 141 9.22 -1.73 0.75
C PRO A 141 10.51 -0.95 1.03
N PHE A 142 10.85 -0.74 2.31
CA PHE A 142 12.05 -0.02 2.75
C PHE A 142 13.14 -0.94 3.31
N GLY A 143 13.04 -2.25 3.03
CA GLY A 143 13.92 -3.30 3.55
C GLY A 143 13.38 -3.95 4.81
N GLU A 144 13.84 -5.18 5.10
CA GLU A 144 13.34 -6.02 6.21
C GLU A 144 13.48 -5.36 7.58
N GLN A 145 14.46 -4.47 7.72
CA GLN A 145 14.73 -3.72 8.93
C GLN A 145 13.75 -2.53 9.16
N CYS A 146 12.90 -2.20 8.18
CA CYS A 146 12.04 -1.00 8.19
C CYS A 146 10.54 -1.28 8.28
N GLY A 147 10.18 -2.29 9.07
CA GLY A 147 8.79 -2.64 9.35
C GLY A 147 8.07 -3.29 8.17
N THR A 148 6.92 -3.89 8.46
CA THR A 148 6.07 -4.53 7.46
C THR A 148 4.85 -3.68 7.17
N PHE A 149 4.60 -3.44 5.90
CA PHE A 149 3.41 -2.77 5.39
C PHE A 149 2.36 -3.83 5.02
N ILE A 150 1.17 -3.68 5.57
CA ILE A 150 0.03 -4.57 5.34
C ILE A 150 -0.96 -3.90 4.42
N THR A 151 -1.22 -4.45 3.23
CA THR A 151 -2.18 -3.91 2.28
C THR A 151 -3.36 -4.85 2.07
N ALA A 152 -4.56 -4.32 2.24
CA ALA A 152 -5.81 -4.99 1.90
C ALA A 152 -6.50 -4.18 0.82
N SER A 153 -6.69 -4.79 -0.35
CA SER A 153 -7.29 -4.12 -1.49
C SER A 153 -8.22 -5.09 -2.21
N VAL A 154 -9.41 -4.62 -2.57
CA VAL A 154 -10.42 -5.40 -3.29
C VAL A 154 -10.86 -4.71 -4.55
N LEU A 155 -11.18 -5.51 -5.56
CA LEU A 155 -11.70 -5.09 -6.85
C LEU A 155 -13.09 -5.69 -7.04
N LEU A 156 -14.08 -4.83 -7.32
CA LEU A 156 -15.42 -5.19 -7.72
C LEU A 156 -15.59 -5.03 -9.23
N ASP A 157 -16.02 -6.08 -9.89
CA ASP A 157 -16.48 -6.07 -11.28
C ASP A 157 -17.71 -6.98 -11.48
N ALA A 158 -18.05 -7.26 -12.74
CA ALA A 158 -19.18 -8.10 -13.08
C ALA A 158 -19.04 -9.55 -12.58
N ALA A 159 -17.79 -10.06 -12.45
CA ALA A 159 -17.53 -11.40 -11.96
C ALA A 159 -17.68 -11.51 -10.43
N GLY A 160 -17.45 -10.42 -9.71
CA GLY A 160 -17.70 -10.31 -8.28
C GLY A 160 -16.65 -9.49 -7.56
N LEU A 161 -16.48 -9.78 -6.27
CA LEU A 161 -15.47 -9.16 -5.42
C LEU A 161 -14.26 -10.09 -5.28
N ARG A 162 -13.05 -9.56 -5.45
CA ARG A 162 -11.80 -10.31 -5.26
C ARG A 162 -10.73 -9.42 -4.66
N GLN A 163 -9.66 -10.01 -4.15
CA GLN A 163 -8.45 -9.27 -3.81
C GLN A 163 -7.88 -8.62 -5.08
N ALA A 164 -7.63 -7.32 -5.03
CA ALA A 164 -6.92 -6.61 -6.09
C ALA A 164 -5.46 -7.11 -6.16
N PRO A 165 -4.79 -7.07 -7.31
CA PRO A 165 -3.38 -7.46 -7.44
C PRO A 165 -2.44 -6.60 -6.58
#